data_AF-A0A841H191-F1
#
_entry.id   AF-A0A841H191-F1
#
_cell.length_a   1.000
_cell.length_b   1.000
_cell.length_c   1.000
_cell.angle_alpha   90.00
_cell.angle_beta   90.00
_cell.angle_gamma   90.00
#
_symmetry.space_group_name_H-M   'P 1'
#
loop_
_entity.id
_entity.type
_entity.pdbx_description
1 polymer ?
#
loop_
_entity_poly.entity_id
_entity_poly.type
_entity_poly.pdbx_seq_one_letter_code
_entity_poly.pdbx_strand_id
1 'polypeptide(L)'
;MIAWLGAEDSAGLRAVSYTRETALRHARARDLDAAGEWLVQAREALAAAELSPRGRMLAETMHHAGEAYLAYCHGQWDAALRELDVALDVANRVSEEHGFPNAEGRRVHLSHIHLRARVASGVDAEGALRTAAALWNYLEGDADAWPLAQLGRPAPPLIPRLRALSLNEIVTELALLLAREPDMGGPAVELLAPHLAWPETEEDPFVYCRRWLQMRTALHAGDEAAFIRTASEFLERVDGPRPLLWFAALRDAHGFCAGLSDGRGAAAAAEIAALSPPTFRVPSVLALPATPEPSDAAHWA
;
A
#
# COMPACT_ATOMS: atom_id res chain seq x y z
N MET A 1 19.05 -0.86 -9.80
CA MET A 1 18.99 0.61 -9.57
C MET A 1 20.36 1.24 -9.72
N ILE A 2 21.37 0.88 -8.91
CA ILE A 2 22.73 1.46 -9.00
C ILE A 2 23.35 1.26 -10.39
N ALA A 3 23.29 0.06 -10.98
CA ALA A 3 23.84 -0.19 -12.32
C ALA A 3 23.10 0.52 -13.46
N TRP A 4 21.86 0.98 -13.23
CA TRP A 4 21.13 1.77 -14.23
C TRP A 4 21.56 3.25 -14.17
N LEU A 5 21.86 3.75 -12.97
CA LEU A 5 22.35 5.11 -12.75
C LEU A 5 23.85 5.22 -13.05
N GLY A 6 24.31 6.39 -13.51
CA GLY A 6 25.74 6.67 -13.55
C GLY A 6 26.33 6.73 -12.13
N ALA A 7 27.65 6.64 -12.00
CA ALA A 7 28.32 6.76 -10.70
C ALA A 7 28.06 8.13 -10.04
N GLU A 8 28.05 9.20 -10.85
CA GLU A 8 27.76 10.57 -10.43
C GLU A 8 26.32 10.71 -9.92
N ASP A 9 25.32 10.27 -10.72
CA ASP A 9 23.91 10.22 -10.29
C ASP A 9 23.73 9.43 -8.99
N SER A 10 24.43 8.30 -8.87
CA SER A 10 24.35 7.46 -7.67
C SER A 10 24.87 8.18 -6.42
N ALA A 11 25.92 8.99 -6.54
CA ALA A 11 26.45 9.78 -5.44
C ALA A 11 25.48 10.91 -5.06
N GLY A 12 24.99 11.68 -6.03
CA GLY A 12 24.01 12.75 -5.79
C GLY A 12 22.70 12.23 -5.18
N LEU A 13 22.17 11.11 -5.69
CA LEU A 13 20.95 10.49 -5.19
C LEU A 13 21.09 9.96 -3.75
N ARG A 14 22.28 9.51 -3.33
CA ARG A 14 22.52 9.11 -1.93
C ARG A 14 22.38 10.30 -0.99
N ALA A 15 22.94 11.46 -1.34
CA ALA A 15 22.83 12.67 -0.53
C ALA A 15 21.37 13.13 -0.39
N VAL A 16 20.65 13.20 -1.51
CA VAL A 16 19.21 13.56 -1.51
C VAL A 16 18.37 12.52 -0.77
N SER A 17 18.69 11.23 -0.89
CA SER A 17 17.95 10.18 -0.19
C SER A 17 18.16 10.23 1.32
N TYR A 18 19.35 10.59 1.80
CA TYR A 18 19.64 10.65 3.24
C TYR A 18 18.74 11.66 3.97
N THR A 19 18.61 12.88 3.44
CA THR A 19 17.77 13.94 4.01
C THR A 19 16.29 13.55 3.96
N ARG A 20 15.83 13.02 2.81
CA ARG A 20 14.46 12.51 2.65
C ARG A 20 14.14 11.37 3.65
N GLU A 21 14.99 10.35 3.74
CA GLU A 21 14.75 9.23 4.66
C GLU A 21 14.75 9.68 6.14
N THR A 22 15.54 10.70 6.46
CA THR A 22 15.52 11.32 7.79
C THR A 22 14.18 12.02 8.04
N ALA A 23 13.67 12.79 7.08
CA ALA A 23 12.33 13.36 7.16
C ALA A 23 11.24 12.29 7.38
N LEU A 24 11.28 11.21 6.60
CA LEU A 24 10.32 10.10 6.74
C LEU A 24 10.42 9.42 8.12
N ARG A 25 11.61 9.33 8.70
CA ARG A 25 11.81 8.82 10.07
C ARG A 25 11.13 9.73 11.10
N HIS A 26 11.30 11.05 11.01
CA HIS A 26 10.61 12.01 11.87
C HIS A 26 9.08 11.95 11.70
N ALA A 27 8.59 11.90 10.46
CA ALA A 27 7.16 11.77 10.17
C ALA A 27 6.55 10.50 10.79
N ARG A 28 7.23 9.36 10.66
CA ARG A 28 6.84 8.08 11.29
C ARG A 28 6.87 8.15 12.83
N ALA A 29 7.77 8.96 13.39
CA ALA A 29 7.84 9.24 14.82
C ALA A 29 6.82 10.30 15.29
N ARG A 30 5.98 10.82 14.40
CA ARG A 30 4.99 11.90 14.63
C ARG A 30 5.61 13.26 15.01
N ASP A 31 6.90 13.44 14.73
CA ASP A 31 7.59 14.72 14.81
C ASP A 31 7.47 15.44 13.45
N LEU A 32 6.29 16.00 13.21
CA LEU A 32 5.91 16.49 11.88
C LEU A 32 6.60 17.81 11.51
N ASP A 33 6.92 18.65 12.50
CA ASP A 33 7.64 19.91 12.29
C ASP A 33 9.06 19.62 11.79
N ALA A 34 9.80 18.75 12.50
CA ALA A 34 11.13 18.33 12.07
C ALA A 34 11.09 17.62 10.70
N ALA A 35 10.06 16.79 10.44
CA ALA A 35 9.90 16.16 9.15
C ALA A 35 9.75 17.19 8.02
N GLY A 36 9.00 18.27 8.25
CA GLY A 36 8.86 19.39 7.32
C GLY A 36 10.20 20.09 7.06
N GLU A 37 10.94 20.43 8.10
CA GLU A 37 12.28 21.04 7.98
C GLU A 37 13.25 20.17 7.17
N TRP A 38 13.26 18.86 7.43
CA TRP A 38 14.09 17.92 6.68
C TRP A 38 13.67 17.76 5.21
N LEU A 39 12.37 17.85 4.89
CA LEU A 39 11.91 17.86 3.49
C LEU A 39 12.30 19.14 2.76
N VAL A 40 12.29 20.30 3.43
CA VAL A 40 12.83 21.54 2.86
C VAL A 40 14.31 21.37 2.53
N GLN A 41 15.11 20.83 3.45
CA GLN A 41 16.52 20.55 3.22
C GLN A 41 16.73 19.51 2.09
N ALA A 42 15.87 18.49 1.99
CA ALA A 42 15.92 17.52 0.90
C ALA A 42 15.68 18.18 -0.47
N ARG A 43 14.75 19.14 -0.54
CA ARG A 43 14.48 19.92 -1.75
C ARG A 43 15.67 20.80 -2.14
N GLU A 44 16.30 21.46 -1.17
CA GLU A 44 17.52 22.25 -1.39
C GLU A 44 18.68 21.37 -1.88
N ALA A 45 18.87 20.19 -1.26
CA ALA A 45 19.88 19.23 -1.68
C ALA A 45 19.63 18.72 -3.11
N LEU A 46 18.37 18.47 -3.48
CA LEU A 46 18.00 18.08 -4.84
C LEU A 46 18.26 19.21 -5.86
N ALA A 47 17.97 20.45 -5.50
CA ALA A 47 18.25 21.60 -6.36
C ALA A 47 19.76 21.81 -6.58
N ALA A 48 20.58 21.59 -5.54
CA ALA A 48 22.03 21.74 -5.60
C ALA A 48 22.75 20.55 -6.26
N ALA A 49 22.13 19.36 -6.29
CA ALA A 49 22.77 18.17 -6.83
C ALA A 49 22.95 18.25 -8.36
N GLU A 50 24.17 17.98 -8.83
CA GLU A 50 24.50 17.82 -10.25
C GLU A 50 24.06 16.43 -10.75
N LEU A 51 22.75 16.26 -10.90
CA LEU A 51 22.15 15.03 -11.44
C LEU A 51 21.95 15.17 -12.96
N SER A 52 22.15 14.06 -13.68
CA SER A 52 21.65 13.92 -15.05
C SER A 52 20.12 14.14 -15.09
N PRO A 53 19.54 14.48 -16.25
CA PRO A 53 18.08 14.66 -16.36
C PRO A 53 17.29 13.48 -15.79
N ARG A 54 17.75 12.26 -16.08
CA ARG A 54 17.17 11.01 -15.59
C ARG A 54 17.33 10.82 -14.08
N GLY A 55 18.53 11.10 -13.55
CA GLY A 55 18.80 11.05 -12.11
C GLY A 55 17.93 12.05 -11.34
N ARG A 56 17.74 13.25 -11.90
CA ARG A 56 16.89 14.30 -11.34
C ARG A 56 15.42 13.87 -11.28
N MET A 57 14.86 13.37 -12.38
CA MET A 57 13.47 12.89 -12.37
C MET A 57 13.25 11.75 -11.37
N LEU A 58 14.22 10.82 -11.25
CA LEU A 58 14.14 9.77 -10.23
C LEU A 58 14.14 10.34 -8.81
N ALA A 59 14.95 11.37 -8.55
CA ALA A 59 14.96 12.05 -7.26
C ALA A 59 13.63 12.78 -7.00
N GLU A 60 13.07 13.44 -8.01
CA GLU A 60 11.79 14.16 -7.93
C GLU A 60 10.63 13.23 -7.58
N THR A 61 10.48 12.07 -8.24
CA THR A 61 9.43 11.10 -7.87
C THR A 61 9.58 10.61 -6.42
N MET A 62 10.80 10.54 -5.90
CA MET A 62 11.03 10.20 -4.49
C MET A 62 10.71 11.35 -3.54
N HIS A 63 11.05 12.58 -3.92
CA HIS A 63 10.78 13.78 -3.16
C HIS A 63 9.28 14.03 -3.00
N HIS A 64 8.54 14.06 -4.12
CA HIS A 64 7.09 14.24 -4.13
C HIS A 64 6.36 13.16 -3.32
N ALA A 65 6.79 11.90 -3.40
CA ALA A 65 6.24 10.85 -2.55
C ALA A 65 6.50 11.07 -1.04
N GLY A 66 7.64 11.70 -0.69
CA GLY A 66 7.93 12.10 0.67
C GLY A 66 7.04 13.23 1.17
N GLU A 67 6.82 14.25 0.33
CA GLU A 67 5.91 15.36 0.62
C GLU A 67 4.46 14.89 0.75
N ALA A 68 4.03 13.99 -0.14
CA ALA A 68 2.74 13.32 -0.02
C ALA A 68 2.57 12.61 1.32
N TYR A 69 3.60 11.88 1.77
CA TYR A 69 3.55 11.18 3.06
C TYR A 69 3.46 12.15 4.24
N LEU A 70 4.20 13.25 4.22
CA LEU A 70 4.09 14.28 5.27
C LEU A 70 2.69 14.91 5.29
N ALA A 71 2.16 15.30 4.13
CA ALA A 71 0.80 15.83 4.00
C ALA A 71 -0.25 14.82 4.51
N TYR A 72 -0.10 13.54 4.17
CA TYR A 72 -0.91 12.45 4.71
C TYR A 72 -0.81 12.39 6.25
N CYS A 73 0.39 12.49 6.83
CA CYS A 73 0.55 12.49 8.28
C CYS A 73 -0.11 13.69 8.99
N HIS A 74 -0.26 14.83 8.31
CA HIS A 74 -1.00 16.00 8.78
C HIS A 74 -2.51 15.93 8.56
N GLY A 75 -3.02 14.92 7.86
CA GLY A 75 -4.43 14.86 7.46
C GLY A 75 -4.80 15.78 6.29
N GLN A 76 -3.80 16.29 5.56
CA GLN A 76 -3.99 17.17 4.41
C GLN A 76 -4.19 16.35 3.14
N TRP A 77 -5.33 15.66 3.04
CA TRP A 77 -5.57 14.63 2.03
C TRP A 77 -5.44 15.14 0.58
N ASP A 78 -6.03 16.28 0.27
CA ASP A 78 -5.95 16.86 -1.08
C ASP A 78 -4.51 17.21 -1.47
N ALA A 79 -3.70 17.68 -0.52
CA ALA A 79 -2.30 17.96 -0.76
C ALA A 79 -1.52 16.65 -0.99
N ALA A 80 -1.78 15.62 -0.18
CA ALA A 80 -1.16 14.31 -0.34
C ALA A 80 -1.48 13.70 -1.71
N LEU A 81 -2.74 13.77 -2.15
CA LEU A 81 -3.16 13.25 -3.46
C LEU A 81 -2.49 14.01 -4.62
N ARG A 82 -2.44 15.35 -4.56
CA ARG A 82 -1.74 16.15 -5.59
C ARG A 82 -0.26 15.79 -5.70
N GLU A 83 0.44 15.65 -4.59
CA GLU A 83 1.86 15.27 -4.61
C GLU A 83 2.06 13.83 -5.13
N LEU A 84 1.12 12.92 -4.88
CA LEU A 84 1.15 11.57 -5.46
C LEU A 84 0.90 11.58 -6.96
N ASP A 85 -0.02 12.42 -7.45
CA ASP A 85 -0.26 12.59 -8.88
C ASP A 85 1.01 13.08 -9.60
N VAL A 86 1.72 14.06 -9.01
CA VAL A 86 3.01 14.53 -9.53
C VAL A 86 4.07 13.41 -9.47
N ALA A 87 4.17 12.69 -8.35
CA ALA A 87 5.14 11.59 -8.21
C ALA A 87 4.90 10.47 -9.23
N LEU A 88 3.64 10.18 -9.56
CA LEU A 88 3.22 9.20 -10.56
C LEU A 88 3.53 9.68 -11.98
N ASP A 89 3.17 10.92 -12.32
CA ASP A 89 3.50 11.53 -13.62
C ASP A 89 5.00 11.46 -13.89
N VAL A 90 5.82 11.88 -12.93
CA VAL A 90 7.28 11.80 -13.02
C VAL A 90 7.75 10.34 -13.16
N ALA A 91 7.18 9.40 -12.40
CA ALA A 91 7.53 7.98 -12.53
C ALA A 91 7.21 7.41 -13.92
N ASN A 92 6.09 7.84 -14.53
CA ASN A 92 5.69 7.42 -15.88
C ASN A 92 6.67 7.98 -16.90
N ARG A 93 7.01 9.26 -16.82
CA ARG A 93 8.01 9.90 -17.69
C ARG A 93 9.38 9.26 -17.57
N VAL A 94 9.84 8.94 -16.36
CA VAL A 94 11.09 8.21 -16.15
C VAL A 94 11.08 6.83 -16.82
N SER A 95 9.93 6.16 -16.83
CA SER A 95 9.76 4.90 -17.56
C SER A 95 9.82 5.09 -19.07
N GLU A 96 9.05 6.03 -19.59
CA GLU A 96 8.85 6.24 -21.03
C GLU A 96 10.08 6.88 -21.71
N GLU A 97 10.67 7.89 -21.09
CA GLU A 97 11.79 8.66 -21.63
C GLU A 97 13.14 7.95 -21.42
N HIS A 98 13.27 7.10 -20.40
CA HIS A 98 14.56 6.56 -19.97
C HIS A 98 14.60 5.04 -19.70
N GLY A 99 13.48 4.33 -19.87
CA GLY A 99 13.42 2.87 -19.75
C GLY A 99 13.79 2.36 -18.35
N PHE A 100 13.34 3.04 -17.29
CA PHE A 100 13.69 2.64 -15.91
C PHE A 100 13.15 1.24 -15.57
N PRO A 101 14.01 0.23 -15.29
CA PRO A 101 13.58 -1.16 -15.16
C PRO A 101 12.61 -1.43 -14.01
N ASN A 102 12.61 -0.56 -12.99
CA ASN A 102 11.78 -0.70 -11.80
C ASN A 102 10.64 0.33 -11.74
N ALA A 103 10.36 1.03 -12.85
CA ALA A 103 9.30 2.03 -12.88
C ALA A 103 7.95 1.43 -12.49
N GLU A 104 7.67 0.22 -12.96
CA GLU A 104 6.37 -0.41 -12.71
C GLU A 104 6.13 -0.71 -11.22
N GLY A 105 7.14 -1.21 -10.53
CA GLY A 105 7.05 -1.44 -9.08
C GLY A 105 6.82 -0.13 -8.32
N ARG A 106 7.46 0.95 -8.78
CA ARG A 106 7.27 2.30 -8.22
C ARG A 106 5.85 2.81 -8.47
N ARG A 107 5.33 2.66 -9.68
CA ARG A 107 3.97 3.08 -10.06
C ARG A 107 2.92 2.37 -9.24
N VAL A 108 2.96 1.05 -9.16
CA VAL A 108 2.03 0.26 -8.32
C VAL A 108 2.09 0.72 -6.86
N HIS A 109 3.30 0.91 -6.31
CA HIS A 109 3.46 1.37 -4.94
C HIS A 109 2.85 2.77 -4.72
N LEU A 110 3.11 3.73 -5.61
CA LEU A 110 2.53 5.08 -5.52
C LEU A 110 1.01 5.04 -5.67
N SER A 111 0.47 4.23 -6.58
CA SER A 111 -0.98 4.04 -6.75
C SER A 111 -1.63 3.43 -5.51
N HIS A 112 -0.96 2.49 -4.83
CA HIS A 112 -1.41 1.99 -3.53
C HIS A 112 -1.40 3.09 -2.45
N ILE A 113 -0.33 3.89 -2.34
CA ILE A 113 -0.30 5.01 -1.38
C ILE A 113 -1.43 6.01 -1.69
N HIS A 114 -1.72 6.23 -2.96
CA HIS A 114 -2.82 7.07 -3.40
C HIS A 114 -4.19 6.49 -3.01
N LEU A 115 -4.40 5.18 -3.17
CA LEU A 115 -5.57 4.48 -2.62
C LEU A 115 -5.68 4.68 -1.10
N ARG A 116 -4.59 4.47 -0.35
CA ARG A 116 -4.56 4.69 1.10
C ARG A 116 -4.99 6.10 1.49
N ALA A 117 -4.48 7.12 0.80
CA ALA A 117 -4.88 8.52 1.05
C ALA A 117 -6.37 8.76 0.78
N ARG A 118 -6.93 8.16 -0.30
CA ARG A 118 -8.37 8.21 -0.58
C ARG A 118 -9.19 7.55 0.53
N VAL A 119 -8.83 6.34 0.94
CA VAL A 119 -9.49 5.61 2.04
C VAL A 119 -9.44 6.42 3.35
N ALA A 120 -8.29 7.01 3.68
CA ALA A 120 -8.13 7.84 4.88
C ALA A 120 -9.00 9.11 4.83
N SER A 121 -9.15 9.74 3.67
CA SER A 121 -10.02 10.91 3.52
C SER A 121 -11.50 10.57 3.77
N GLY A 122 -11.96 9.43 3.25
CA GLY A 122 -13.35 8.99 3.24
C GLY A 122 -14.33 9.91 2.52
N VAL A 123 -13.85 10.81 1.66
CA VAL A 123 -14.72 11.70 0.87
C VAL A 123 -15.29 10.97 -0.35
N ASP A 124 -14.58 9.96 -0.88
CA ASP A 124 -14.97 9.20 -2.08
C ASP A 124 -14.71 7.70 -1.89
N ALA A 125 -15.59 7.06 -1.12
CA ALA A 125 -15.49 5.62 -0.83
C ALA A 125 -15.65 4.76 -2.10
N GLU A 126 -16.56 5.15 -3.00
CA GLU A 126 -16.83 4.43 -4.24
C GLU A 126 -15.64 4.51 -5.20
N GLY A 127 -15.04 5.71 -5.36
CA GLY A 127 -13.82 5.88 -6.16
C GLY A 127 -12.61 5.16 -5.56
N ALA A 128 -12.48 5.11 -4.23
CA ALA A 128 -11.47 4.29 -3.57
C ALA A 128 -11.67 2.79 -3.87
N LEU A 129 -12.89 2.27 -3.76
CA LEU A 129 -13.23 0.88 -4.09
C LEU A 129 -12.89 0.55 -5.55
N ARG A 130 -13.32 1.40 -6.50
CA ARG A 130 -13.00 1.22 -7.94
C ARG A 130 -11.50 1.21 -8.19
N THR A 131 -10.76 2.10 -7.52
CA THR A 131 -9.29 2.15 -7.61
C THR A 131 -8.66 0.84 -7.11
N ALA A 132 -9.14 0.30 -5.98
CA ALA A 132 -8.64 -0.94 -5.41
C ALA A 132 -8.89 -2.14 -6.33
N ALA A 133 -10.11 -2.27 -6.89
CA ALA A 133 -10.46 -3.32 -7.82
C ALA A 133 -9.66 -3.25 -9.13
N ALA A 134 -9.49 -2.05 -9.68
CA ALA A 134 -8.66 -1.81 -10.86
C ALA A 134 -7.18 -2.21 -10.61
N LEU A 135 -6.62 -1.85 -9.44
CA LEU A 135 -5.27 -2.33 -9.05
C LEU A 135 -5.21 -3.86 -8.89
N TRP A 136 -6.25 -4.49 -8.35
CA TRP A 136 -6.30 -5.95 -8.23
C TRP A 136 -6.27 -6.60 -9.62
N ASN A 137 -7.20 -6.22 -10.51
CA ASN A 137 -7.23 -6.70 -11.90
C ASN A 137 -5.87 -6.53 -12.60
N TYR A 138 -5.26 -5.35 -12.42
CA TYR A 138 -3.94 -5.06 -12.95
C TYR A 138 -2.86 -6.02 -12.45
N LEU A 139 -2.84 -6.29 -11.15
CA LEU A 139 -1.88 -7.23 -10.54
C LEU A 139 -2.13 -8.69 -10.93
N GLU A 140 -3.36 -9.05 -11.31
CA GLU A 140 -3.68 -10.37 -11.88
C GLU A 140 -3.30 -10.49 -13.37
N GLY A 141 -2.92 -9.38 -14.02
CA GLY A 141 -2.35 -9.37 -15.35
C GLY A 141 -3.20 -8.66 -16.40
N ASP A 142 -4.33 -8.07 -16.02
CA ASP A 142 -5.12 -7.21 -16.90
C ASP A 142 -4.47 -5.82 -17.01
N ALA A 143 -3.60 -5.66 -18.00
CA ALA A 143 -2.91 -4.39 -18.23
C ALA A 143 -3.88 -3.21 -18.43
N ASP A 144 -5.03 -3.44 -19.08
CA ASP A 144 -6.01 -2.39 -19.40
C ASP A 144 -6.77 -1.89 -18.16
N ALA A 145 -6.70 -2.61 -17.04
CA ALA A 145 -7.30 -2.23 -15.78
C ALA A 145 -6.49 -1.19 -14.96
N TRP A 146 -5.47 -0.55 -15.54
CA TRP A 146 -4.68 0.46 -14.82
C TRP A 146 -5.59 1.60 -14.29
N PRO A 147 -5.68 1.83 -12.97
CA PRO A 147 -6.67 2.74 -12.35
C PRO A 147 -6.44 4.23 -12.62
N LEU A 148 -5.28 4.58 -13.18
CA LEU A 148 -4.82 5.96 -13.38
C LEU A 148 -4.38 6.13 -14.85
N ALA A 149 -5.22 5.68 -15.78
CA ALA A 149 -4.96 5.71 -17.22
C ALA A 149 -4.61 7.11 -17.74
N GLN A 150 -5.13 8.16 -17.11
CA GLN A 150 -4.79 9.54 -17.42
C GLN A 150 -3.33 9.91 -17.12
N LEU A 151 -2.65 9.14 -16.28
CA LEU A 151 -1.25 9.40 -15.90
C LEU A 151 -0.26 8.62 -16.75
N GLY A 152 -0.67 7.55 -17.46
CA GLY A 152 0.24 6.79 -18.32
C GLY A 152 -0.26 5.38 -18.64
N ARG A 153 0.44 4.70 -19.56
CA ARG A 153 0.09 3.33 -20.00
C ARG A 153 0.70 2.26 -19.08
N PRO A 154 0.01 1.13 -18.85
CA PRO A 154 0.57 0.00 -18.10
C PRO A 154 1.88 -0.52 -18.73
N ALA A 155 2.77 -1.06 -17.90
CA ALA A 155 4.03 -1.69 -18.35
C ALA A 155 3.95 -3.22 -18.15
N PRO A 156 5.02 -4.00 -18.45
CA PRO A 156 5.02 -5.43 -18.23
C PRO A 156 4.66 -5.81 -16.78
N PRO A 157 4.00 -6.95 -16.57
CA PRO A 157 3.54 -7.34 -15.24
C PRO A 157 4.70 -7.46 -14.26
N LEU A 158 4.46 -7.04 -13.01
CA LEU A 158 5.42 -7.19 -11.92
C LEU A 158 5.82 -8.67 -11.72
N ILE A 159 7.02 -8.89 -11.17
CA ILE A 159 7.41 -10.25 -10.75
C ILE A 159 6.42 -10.79 -9.70
N PRO A 160 6.14 -12.11 -9.67
CA PRO A 160 5.09 -12.70 -8.81
C PRO A 160 5.18 -12.26 -7.34
N ARG A 161 6.38 -12.21 -6.77
CA ARG A 161 6.60 -11.78 -5.38
C ARG A 161 6.16 -10.35 -5.12
N LEU A 162 6.43 -9.41 -6.03
CA LEU A 162 6.02 -8.00 -5.86
C LEU A 162 4.52 -7.83 -6.07
N ARG A 163 3.91 -8.61 -6.98
CA ARG A 163 2.45 -8.65 -7.12
C ARG A 163 1.78 -9.09 -5.82
N ALA A 164 2.27 -10.19 -5.23
CA ALA A 164 1.78 -10.72 -3.96
C ALA A 164 1.78 -9.64 -2.87
N LEU A 165 2.93 -8.99 -2.68
CA LEU A 165 3.11 -7.96 -1.66
C LEU A 165 2.16 -6.77 -1.91
N SER A 166 2.11 -6.26 -3.14
CA SER A 166 1.26 -5.12 -3.50
C SER A 166 -0.21 -5.43 -3.31
N LEU A 167 -0.65 -6.63 -3.70
CA LEU A 167 -2.05 -7.02 -3.53
C LEU A 167 -2.45 -7.10 -2.05
N ASN A 168 -1.56 -7.59 -1.19
CA ASN A 168 -1.83 -7.63 0.25
C ASN A 168 -2.04 -6.23 0.83
N GLU A 169 -1.24 -5.27 0.37
CA GLU A 169 -1.39 -3.87 0.77
C GLU A 169 -2.73 -3.31 0.29
N ILE A 170 -3.08 -3.52 -0.99
CA ILE A 170 -4.37 -3.06 -1.56
C ILE A 170 -5.56 -3.66 -0.82
N VAL A 171 -5.54 -4.98 -0.55
CA VAL A 171 -6.63 -5.65 0.18
C VAL A 171 -6.71 -5.19 1.63
N THR A 172 -5.59 -4.81 2.24
CA THR A 172 -5.60 -4.18 3.56
C THR A 172 -6.33 -2.83 3.52
N GLU A 173 -6.03 -1.96 2.55
CA GLU A 173 -6.74 -0.68 2.42
C GLU A 173 -8.23 -0.86 2.11
N LEU A 174 -8.57 -1.85 1.28
CA LEU A 174 -9.96 -2.23 1.02
C LEU A 174 -10.66 -2.71 2.29
N ALA A 175 -10.02 -3.54 3.10
CA ALA A 175 -10.61 -4.02 4.35
C ALA A 175 -10.85 -2.86 5.35
N LEU A 176 -9.92 -1.90 5.41
CA LEU A 176 -10.10 -0.68 6.20
C LEU A 176 -11.23 0.21 5.67
N LEU A 177 -11.36 0.34 4.34
CA LEU A 177 -12.46 1.04 3.70
C LEU A 177 -13.81 0.43 4.11
N LEU A 178 -13.97 -0.88 3.98
CA LEU A 178 -15.22 -1.57 4.32
C LEU A 178 -15.51 -1.57 5.83
N ALA A 179 -14.48 -1.55 6.66
CA ALA A 179 -14.66 -1.39 8.10
C ALA A 179 -15.16 0.03 8.46
N ARG A 180 -14.80 1.06 7.68
CA ARG A 180 -15.27 2.43 7.88
C ARG A 180 -16.64 2.68 7.26
N GLU A 181 -16.89 2.10 6.08
CA GLU A 181 -18.08 2.30 5.26
C GLU A 181 -18.79 0.96 5.00
N PRO A 182 -19.53 0.40 5.99
CA PRO A 182 -20.12 -0.93 5.88
C PRO A 182 -21.08 -1.11 4.70
N ASP A 183 -21.77 -0.03 4.30
CA ASP A 183 -22.71 -0.01 3.17
C ASP A 183 -22.03 -0.31 1.82
N MET A 184 -20.70 -0.14 1.75
CA MET A 184 -19.90 -0.53 0.58
C MET A 184 -19.68 -2.03 0.46
N GLY A 185 -20.13 -2.84 1.43
CA GLY A 185 -19.93 -4.30 1.44
C GLY A 185 -20.50 -5.00 0.21
N GLY A 186 -21.74 -4.67 -0.18
CA GLY A 186 -22.37 -5.26 -1.36
C GLY A 186 -21.68 -4.87 -2.67
N PRO A 187 -21.52 -3.55 -2.95
CA PRO A 187 -20.77 -3.08 -4.12
C PRO A 187 -19.36 -3.68 -4.21
N ALA A 188 -18.66 -3.83 -3.08
CA ALA A 188 -17.33 -4.42 -3.08
C ALA A 188 -17.33 -5.91 -3.42
N VAL A 189 -18.27 -6.68 -2.88
CA VAL A 189 -18.41 -8.11 -3.22
C VAL A 189 -18.75 -8.28 -4.70
N GLU A 190 -19.68 -7.49 -5.23
CA GLU A 190 -20.04 -7.53 -6.65
C GLU A 190 -18.84 -7.21 -7.55
N LEU A 191 -18.13 -6.13 -7.25
CA LEU A 191 -17.00 -5.68 -8.06
C LEU A 191 -15.81 -6.66 -8.03
N LEU A 192 -15.61 -7.34 -6.91
CA LEU A 192 -14.46 -8.24 -6.69
C LEU A 192 -14.79 -9.72 -6.90
N ALA A 193 -16.06 -10.08 -7.09
CA ALA A 193 -16.49 -11.47 -7.31
C ALA A 193 -15.69 -12.22 -8.39
N PRO A 194 -15.27 -11.61 -9.52
CA PRO A 194 -14.45 -12.31 -10.52
C PRO A 194 -13.14 -12.90 -9.97
N HIS A 195 -12.56 -12.29 -8.92
CA HIS A 195 -11.31 -12.75 -8.32
C HIS A 195 -11.44 -14.03 -7.48
N LEU A 196 -12.68 -14.45 -7.18
CA LEU A 196 -12.96 -15.70 -6.46
C LEU A 196 -12.89 -16.94 -7.35
N ALA A 197 -13.02 -16.78 -8.68
CA ALA A 197 -13.10 -17.88 -9.63
C ALA A 197 -11.74 -18.54 -9.94
N TRP A 198 -10.65 -18.00 -9.40
CA TRP A 198 -9.31 -18.44 -9.72
C TRP A 198 -8.89 -19.62 -8.82
N PRO A 199 -8.32 -20.70 -9.38
CA PRO A 199 -7.98 -21.90 -8.61
C PRO A 199 -6.95 -21.59 -7.52
N GLU A 200 -7.29 -21.92 -6.27
CA GLU A 200 -6.34 -21.87 -5.16
C GLU A 200 -5.33 -23.01 -5.30
N THR A 201 -4.05 -22.65 -5.41
CA THR A 201 -2.95 -23.57 -5.14
C THR A 201 -2.28 -23.14 -3.84
N GLU A 202 -1.65 -24.05 -3.10
CA GLU A 202 -0.89 -23.67 -1.90
C GLU A 202 0.27 -22.72 -2.21
N GLU A 203 0.72 -22.71 -3.46
CA GLU A 203 1.74 -21.80 -3.99
C GLU A 203 1.17 -20.45 -4.44
N ASP A 204 -0.15 -20.23 -4.35
CA ASP A 204 -0.77 -19.00 -4.80
C ASP A 204 -0.36 -17.82 -3.90
N PRO A 205 0.38 -16.83 -4.43
CA PRO A 205 0.77 -15.63 -3.68
C PRO A 205 -0.42 -14.84 -3.10
N PHE A 206 -1.63 -15.06 -3.62
CA PHE A 206 -2.84 -14.32 -3.31
C PHE A 206 -3.83 -15.08 -2.41
N VAL A 207 -3.52 -16.30 -1.98
CA VAL A 207 -4.44 -17.19 -1.23
C VAL A 207 -5.10 -16.49 -0.03
N TYR A 208 -4.34 -15.70 0.72
CA TYR A 208 -4.86 -14.97 1.89
C TYR A 208 -5.83 -13.84 1.51
N CYS A 209 -5.53 -13.09 0.45
CA CYS A 209 -6.41 -12.03 -0.04
C CYS A 209 -7.75 -12.61 -0.50
N ARG A 210 -7.70 -13.75 -1.19
CA ARG A 210 -8.90 -14.45 -1.67
C ARG A 210 -9.72 -15.04 -0.54
N ARG A 211 -9.08 -15.65 0.47
CA ARG A 211 -9.78 -16.15 1.67
C ARG A 211 -10.52 -15.04 2.41
N TRP A 212 -9.89 -13.87 2.55
CA TRP A 212 -10.58 -12.70 3.11
C TRP A 212 -11.78 -12.30 2.24
N LEU A 213 -11.64 -12.27 0.90
CA LEU A 213 -12.75 -11.95 0.01
C LEU A 213 -13.87 -13.00 0.04
N GLN A 214 -13.55 -14.29 0.15
CA GLN A 214 -14.52 -15.38 0.34
C GLN A 214 -15.30 -15.20 1.64
N MET A 215 -14.61 -14.90 2.74
CA MET A 215 -15.23 -14.58 4.02
C MET A 215 -16.19 -13.39 3.89
N ARG A 216 -15.76 -12.29 3.25
CA ARG A 216 -16.61 -11.12 3.00
C ARG A 216 -17.83 -11.43 2.14
N THR A 217 -17.65 -12.27 1.12
CA THR A 217 -18.74 -12.69 0.22
C THR A 217 -19.77 -13.53 0.97
N ALA A 218 -19.32 -14.49 1.79
CA ALA A 218 -20.20 -15.29 2.63
C ALA A 218 -20.98 -14.44 3.65
N LEU A 219 -20.29 -13.49 4.30
CA LEU A 219 -20.92 -12.54 5.22
C LEU A 219 -22.01 -11.72 4.53
N HIS A 220 -21.72 -11.18 3.34
CA HIS A 220 -22.68 -10.36 2.59
C HIS A 220 -23.86 -11.19 2.06
N ALA A 221 -23.62 -12.42 1.63
CA ALA A 221 -24.67 -13.34 1.17
C ALA A 221 -25.55 -13.89 2.31
N GLY A 222 -25.18 -13.65 3.57
CA GLY A 222 -25.86 -14.25 4.72
C GLY A 222 -25.62 -15.75 4.87
N ASP A 223 -24.57 -16.30 4.25
CA ASP A 223 -24.17 -17.70 4.42
C ASP A 223 -23.33 -17.83 5.70
N GLU A 224 -24.02 -17.93 6.84
CA GLU A 224 -23.42 -18.02 8.17
C GLU A 224 -22.41 -19.17 8.28
N ALA A 225 -22.75 -20.33 7.71
CA ALA A 225 -21.91 -21.53 7.80
C ALA A 225 -20.61 -21.37 6.99
N ALA A 226 -20.69 -20.79 5.78
CA ALA A 226 -19.50 -20.46 5.00
C ALA A 226 -18.68 -19.36 5.68
N PHE A 227 -19.32 -18.32 6.22
CA PHE A 227 -18.63 -17.25 6.93
C PHE A 227 -17.84 -17.77 8.12
N ILE A 228 -18.46 -18.53 9.03
CA ILE A 228 -17.81 -19.08 10.22
C ILE A 228 -16.63 -19.96 9.83
N ARG A 229 -16.81 -20.85 8.84
CA ARG A 229 -15.74 -21.74 8.37
C ARG A 229 -14.55 -20.94 7.84
N THR A 230 -14.79 -20.04 6.89
CA THR A 230 -13.71 -19.26 6.25
C THR A 230 -13.06 -18.27 7.23
N ALA A 231 -13.84 -17.65 8.12
CA ALA A 231 -13.31 -16.76 9.15
C ALA A 231 -12.41 -17.51 10.14
N SER A 232 -12.82 -18.72 10.58
CA SER A 232 -12.01 -19.56 11.47
C SER A 232 -10.69 -19.95 10.81
N GLU A 233 -10.75 -20.47 9.58
CA GLU A 233 -9.54 -20.83 8.81
C GLU A 233 -8.61 -19.63 8.56
N PHE A 234 -9.19 -18.44 8.37
CA PHE A 234 -8.42 -17.21 8.16
C PHE A 234 -7.75 -16.75 9.45
N LEU A 235 -8.49 -16.74 10.57
CA LEU A 235 -8.02 -16.25 11.87
C LEU A 235 -7.03 -17.19 12.55
N GLU A 236 -7.14 -18.52 12.36
CA GLU A 236 -6.20 -19.51 12.89
C GLU A 236 -4.77 -19.35 12.36
N ARG A 237 -4.62 -18.73 11.18
CA ARG A 237 -3.31 -18.49 10.55
C ARG A 237 -2.63 -17.21 11.07
N VAL A 238 -2.66 -17.01 12.41
CA VAL A 238 -2.23 -15.80 13.14
C VAL A 238 -0.78 -15.37 12.81
N ASP A 239 0.08 -16.29 12.40
CA ASP A 239 1.51 -16.03 12.11
C ASP A 239 1.78 -15.27 10.79
N GLY A 240 0.74 -14.73 10.14
CA GLY A 240 0.88 -13.94 8.94
C GLY A 240 1.47 -12.53 9.19
N PRO A 241 2.29 -11.97 8.28
CA PRO A 241 2.86 -10.62 8.39
C PRO A 241 1.83 -9.47 8.22
N ARG A 242 0.55 -9.71 8.54
CA ARG A 242 -0.60 -8.91 8.03
C ARG A 242 -1.61 -8.56 9.12
N PRO A 243 -1.19 -7.82 10.16
CA PRO A 243 -2.01 -7.55 11.33
C PRO A 243 -3.29 -6.76 11.02
N LEU A 244 -3.27 -5.87 10.01
CA LEU A 244 -4.43 -5.04 9.68
C LEU A 244 -5.54 -5.83 8.98
N LEU A 245 -5.19 -6.73 8.06
CA LEU A 245 -6.18 -7.60 7.42
C LEU A 245 -6.76 -8.60 8.40
N TRP A 246 -5.92 -9.14 9.31
CA TRP A 246 -6.37 -9.96 10.43
C TRP A 246 -7.34 -9.20 11.35
N PHE A 247 -7.00 -7.96 11.72
CA PHE A 247 -7.85 -7.11 12.55
C PHE A 247 -9.20 -6.79 11.88
N ALA A 248 -9.19 -6.52 10.57
CA ALA A 248 -10.42 -6.31 9.82
C ALA A 248 -11.31 -7.57 9.81
N ALA A 249 -10.74 -8.75 9.60
CA ALA A 249 -11.46 -10.01 9.67
C ALA A 249 -12.03 -10.28 11.08
N LEU A 250 -11.27 -9.98 12.13
CA LEU A 250 -11.72 -10.08 13.51
C LEU A 250 -12.90 -9.14 13.78
N ARG A 251 -12.87 -7.91 13.27
CA ARG A 251 -13.97 -6.95 13.39
C ARG A 251 -15.23 -7.45 12.67
N ASP A 252 -15.09 -8.07 11.52
CA ASP A 252 -16.20 -8.68 10.80
C ASP A 252 -16.82 -9.84 11.61
N ALA A 253 -15.98 -10.70 12.19
CA ALA A 253 -16.42 -11.78 13.08
C ALA A 253 -17.15 -11.23 14.32
N HIS A 254 -16.65 -10.17 14.94
CA HIS A 254 -17.35 -9.49 16.03
C HIS A 254 -18.71 -8.95 15.59
N GLY A 255 -18.76 -8.24 14.45
CA GLY A 255 -20.01 -7.68 13.92
C GLY A 255 -21.05 -8.76 13.67
N PHE A 256 -20.62 -9.89 13.10
CA PHE A 256 -21.44 -11.08 12.92
C PHE A 256 -21.96 -11.62 14.26
N CYS A 257 -21.08 -11.89 15.22
CA CYS A 257 -21.46 -12.42 16.55
C CYS A 257 -22.39 -11.48 17.32
N ALA A 258 -22.17 -10.17 17.25
CA ALA A 258 -23.03 -9.17 17.88
C ALA A 258 -24.44 -9.14 17.26
N GLY A 259 -24.58 -9.53 15.99
CA GLY A 259 -25.86 -9.68 15.31
C GLY A 259 -26.62 -10.96 15.67
N LEU A 260 -25.96 -11.95 16.29
CA LEU A 260 -26.63 -13.17 16.74
C LEU A 260 -27.48 -12.88 17.97
N SER A 261 -28.78 -13.17 17.89
CA SER A 261 -29.76 -12.96 18.96
C SER A 261 -29.58 -13.86 20.20
N ASP A 262 -28.54 -14.69 20.25
CA ASP A 262 -28.28 -15.60 21.36
C ASP A 262 -27.25 -15.03 22.35
N GLY A 263 -27.34 -15.42 23.62
CA GLY A 263 -26.43 -14.92 24.66
C GLY A 263 -24.95 -15.27 24.45
N ARG A 264 -24.64 -16.16 23.50
CA ARG A 264 -23.26 -16.55 23.15
C ARG A 264 -22.63 -15.54 22.20
N GLY A 265 -23.40 -15.00 21.26
CA GLY A 265 -23.00 -13.89 20.39
C GLY A 265 -22.57 -12.65 21.19
N ALA A 266 -23.34 -12.30 22.23
CA ALA A 266 -23.02 -11.17 23.11
C ALA A 266 -21.72 -11.36 23.90
N ALA A 267 -21.44 -12.59 24.38
CA ALA A 267 -20.20 -12.90 25.10
C ALA A 267 -18.97 -12.83 24.19
N ALA A 268 -19.05 -13.41 22.98
CA ALA A 268 -17.98 -13.35 21.98
C ALA A 268 -17.72 -11.92 21.50
N ALA A 269 -18.78 -11.12 21.30
CA ALA A 269 -18.66 -9.71 20.96
C ALA A 269 -17.95 -8.92 22.08
N ALA A 270 -18.30 -9.15 23.35
CA ALA A 270 -17.63 -8.48 24.47
C ALA A 270 -16.12 -8.81 24.56
N GLU A 271 -15.75 -10.07 24.30
CA GLU A 271 -14.35 -10.50 24.29
C GLU A 271 -13.56 -9.82 23.16
N ILE A 272 -14.10 -9.80 21.94
CA ILE A 272 -13.41 -9.17 20.81
C ILE A 272 -13.37 -7.64 20.97
N ALA A 273 -14.41 -7.00 21.50
CA ALA A 273 -14.42 -5.56 21.77
C ALA A 273 -13.40 -5.13 22.83
N ALA A 274 -13.02 -6.03 23.74
CA ALA A 274 -11.96 -5.79 24.73
C ALA A 274 -10.55 -5.87 24.13
N LEU A 275 -10.39 -6.41 22.92
CA LEU A 275 -9.12 -6.38 22.19
C LEU A 275 -8.85 -4.94 21.74
N SER A 276 -7.77 -4.35 22.24
CA SER A 276 -7.31 -3.06 21.71
C SER A 276 -6.87 -3.23 20.26
N PRO A 277 -7.22 -2.30 19.34
CA PRO A 277 -6.60 -2.28 18.03
C PRO A 277 -5.09 -2.26 18.25
N PRO A 278 -4.33 -3.13 17.58
CA PRO A 278 -2.91 -3.17 17.83
C PRO A 278 -2.33 -1.80 17.47
N THR A 279 -1.66 -1.15 18.43
CA THR A 279 -0.94 0.10 18.22
C THR A 279 0.27 -0.18 17.34
N PHE A 280 0.06 -0.25 16.03
CA PHE A 280 1.14 -0.55 15.10
C PHE A 280 1.93 0.71 14.80
N ARG A 281 3.22 0.66 15.14
CA ARG A 281 4.24 1.37 14.38
C ARG A 281 4.37 0.64 13.05
N VAL A 282 4.00 1.29 11.94
CA VAL A 282 4.17 0.74 10.59
C VAL A 282 5.63 0.32 10.40
N PRO A 283 5.98 -0.97 10.31
CA PRO A 283 7.33 -1.37 9.95
C PRO A 283 7.57 -0.93 8.51
N SER A 284 8.60 -0.13 8.27
CA SER A 284 8.96 0.28 6.91
C SER A 284 9.48 -0.93 6.14
N VAL A 285 8.60 -1.66 5.45
CA VAL A 285 8.98 -2.79 4.56
C VAL A 285 9.81 -2.29 3.35
N LEU A 286 9.90 -0.97 3.18
CA LEU A 286 10.73 -0.29 2.18
C LEU A 286 11.91 0.49 2.77
N ALA A 287 12.31 0.20 4.02
CA ALA A 287 13.68 0.52 4.37
C ALA A 287 14.55 -0.34 3.46
N LEU A 288 15.15 0.29 2.43
CA LEU A 288 16.33 -0.28 1.78
C LEU A 288 17.22 -0.80 2.92
N PRO A 289 17.84 -1.99 2.80
CA PRO A 289 18.80 -2.42 3.81
C PRO A 289 19.72 -1.23 4.05
N ALA A 290 19.90 -0.86 5.32
CA ALA A 290 20.79 0.23 5.69
C ALA A 290 22.05 0.06 4.87
N THR A 291 22.42 1.09 4.11
CA THR A 291 23.70 1.09 3.42
C THR A 291 24.74 0.69 4.47
N PRO A 292 25.52 -0.37 4.23
CA PRO A 292 26.56 -0.75 5.19
C PRO A 292 27.40 0.50 5.46
N GLU A 293 27.80 0.68 6.72
CA GLU A 293 28.63 1.82 7.07
C GLU A 293 29.84 1.90 6.13
N PRO A 294 30.36 3.10 5.81
CA PRO A 294 31.47 3.27 4.88
C PRO A 294 32.73 2.45 5.22
N SER A 295 32.83 1.88 6.42
CA SER A 295 33.93 1.00 6.85
C SER A 295 33.96 -0.37 6.16
N ASP A 296 32.85 -0.83 5.58
CA ASP A 296 32.76 -2.20 5.02
C ASP A 296 33.02 -2.26 3.50
N ALA A 297 33.39 -1.14 2.88
CA ALA A 297 33.69 -1.05 1.45
C ALA A 297 35.01 -1.73 1.02
N ALA A 298 35.77 -2.31 1.95
CA ALA A 298 37.07 -2.92 1.67
C ALA A 298 37.03 -4.39 1.18
N HIS A 299 35.84 -5.02 1.09
CA HIS A 299 35.74 -6.45 0.76
C HIS A 299 34.97 -6.81 -0.52
N TRP A 300 34.69 -5.83 -1.38
CA TRP A 300 34.04 -6.08 -2.68
C TRP A 300 34.77 -5.40 -3.86
N ALA A 301 36.09 -5.54 -3.90
CA ALA A 301 36.90 -5.31 -5.10
C ALA A 301 37.17 -6.64 -5.82
#